data_AF-A0A238UDD7-F1
#
_entry.id   AF-A0A238UDD7-F1
#
_cell.length_a   1.000
_cell.length_b   1.000
_cell.length_c   1.000
_cell.angle_alpha   90.00
_cell.angle_beta   90.00
_cell.angle_gamma   90.00
#
_symmetry.space_group_name_H-M   'P 1'
#
loop_
_entity.id
_entity.type
_entity.pdbx_description
1 polymer ?
#
loop_
_entity_poly.entity_id
_entity_poly.type
_entity_poly.pdbx_seq_one_letter_code
_entity_poly.pdbx_strand_id
1 'polypeptide(L)'
;MTSVNLAEERKEIQKICIENGFQYASSLPWIKEIVLRPKLEIAKRLHAIKALVLWVLINPEDLPDKKILDFIDNNDLNDFITEDEMQYLSTARGDQNAINSIGWKFENALPLAWFFGFSELLPSGEMMNGETARNLFSEFCAKIDDSIEEWMSDKQTKSEKEIIFQEDLFYCMHNAVRSAQLGNKTVPENFDPIGNGGVIHEKDIR
;
A
#
# COMPACT_ATOMS: atom_id res chain seq x y z
N MET A 1 21.98 4.84 -18.60
CA MET A 1 21.05 5.04 -17.48
C MET A 1 21.18 6.49 -17.05
N THR A 2 20.13 7.28 -17.24
CA THR A 2 20.09 8.68 -16.82
C THR A 2 19.83 8.67 -15.31
N SER A 3 20.77 9.17 -14.50
CA SER A 3 20.55 9.36 -13.07
C SER A 3 19.35 10.30 -12.89
N VAL A 4 18.30 9.83 -12.22
CA VAL A 4 17.15 10.69 -11.90
C VAL A 4 17.65 11.78 -10.94
N ASN A 5 17.55 13.06 -11.34
CA ASN A 5 17.85 14.17 -10.43
C ASN A 5 16.67 14.37 -9.48
N LEU A 6 16.71 13.69 -8.35
CA LEU A 6 15.61 13.68 -7.38
C LEU A 6 15.36 15.06 -6.76
N ALA A 7 16.33 15.98 -6.76
CA ALA A 7 16.19 17.32 -6.16
C ALA A 7 15.11 18.19 -6.79
N GLU A 8 14.82 18.00 -8.07
CA GLU A 8 13.71 18.69 -8.73
C GLU A 8 12.37 18.08 -8.32
N GLU A 9 12.29 16.75 -8.23
CA GLU A 9 11.09 16.02 -7.76
C GLU A 9 10.69 16.46 -6.35
N ARG A 10 11.65 16.63 -5.44
CA ARG A 10 11.35 17.06 -4.07
C ARG A 10 10.82 18.49 -3.98
N LYS A 11 11.24 19.38 -4.87
CA LYS A 11 10.66 20.73 -4.95
C LYS A 11 9.22 20.68 -5.44
N GLU A 12 8.93 19.80 -6.38
CA GLU A 12 7.55 19.61 -6.86
C GLU A 12 6.67 18.99 -5.78
N ILE A 13 7.16 17.98 -5.04
CA ILE A 13 6.47 17.41 -3.88
C ILE A 13 6.19 18.50 -2.84
N GLN A 14 7.18 19.34 -2.54
CA GLN A 14 7.02 20.45 -1.61
C GLN A 14 5.90 21.39 -2.04
N LYS A 15 5.88 21.75 -3.32
CA LYS A 15 4.86 22.61 -3.90
C LYS A 15 3.47 21.96 -3.78
N ILE A 16 3.32 20.69 -4.16
CA ILE A 16 2.06 19.96 -4.06
C ILE A 16 1.57 19.93 -2.60
N CYS A 17 2.44 19.62 -1.64
CA CYS A 17 2.06 19.61 -0.23
C CYS A 17 1.55 20.98 0.23
N ILE A 18 2.29 22.06 -0.08
CA ILE A 18 1.92 23.42 0.32
C ILE A 18 0.60 23.87 -0.34
N GLU A 19 0.42 23.61 -1.63
CA GLU A 19 -0.80 23.94 -2.37
C GLU A 19 -2.04 23.23 -1.78
N ASN A 20 -1.84 22.06 -1.18
CA ASN A 20 -2.88 21.29 -0.50
C ASN A 20 -2.89 21.50 1.02
N GLY A 21 -2.20 22.52 1.54
CA GLY A 21 -2.20 22.90 2.96
C GLY A 21 -1.45 21.97 3.91
N PHE A 22 -0.63 21.05 3.38
CA PHE A 22 0.24 20.18 4.16
C PHE A 22 1.63 20.78 4.35
N GLN A 23 2.16 20.69 5.56
CA GLN A 23 3.51 21.14 5.90
C GLN A 23 4.28 20.02 6.61
N TYR A 24 5.27 19.45 5.91
CA TYR A 24 6.14 18.42 6.48
C TYR A 24 7.46 19.03 7.00
N ALA A 25 8.17 18.28 7.83
CA ALA A 25 9.44 18.72 8.41
C ALA A 25 10.53 18.92 7.33
N SER A 26 11.25 20.04 7.35
CA SER A 26 12.35 20.30 6.41
C SER A 26 13.53 19.33 6.59
N SER A 27 13.65 18.72 7.76
CA SER A 27 14.63 17.67 8.09
C SER A 27 14.23 16.28 7.63
N LEU A 28 13.02 16.11 7.05
CA LEU A 28 12.51 14.80 6.66
C LEU A 28 13.46 14.18 5.62
N PRO A 29 13.99 12.96 5.88
CA PRO A 29 14.81 12.28 4.91
C PRO A 29 13.96 11.95 3.68
N TRP A 30 14.65 11.76 2.58
CA TRP A 30 14.07 11.46 1.28
C TRP A 30 14.90 10.37 0.63
N ILE A 31 14.26 9.57 -0.19
CA ILE A 31 14.89 8.43 -0.84
C ILE A 31 15.78 8.97 -1.95
N LYS A 32 17.07 8.62 -1.91
CA LYS A 32 18.05 9.06 -2.92
C LYS A 32 18.22 8.05 -4.05
N GLU A 33 18.00 6.78 -3.74
CA GLU A 33 18.11 5.66 -4.66
C GLU A 33 17.18 4.55 -4.17
N ILE A 34 16.45 3.92 -5.09
CA ILE A 34 15.82 2.62 -4.87
C ILE A 34 16.16 1.72 -6.03
N VAL A 35 16.24 0.43 -5.73
CA VAL A 35 16.32 -0.63 -6.73
C VAL A 35 14.98 -1.34 -6.67
N LEU A 36 14.23 -1.31 -7.77
CA LEU A 36 12.97 -2.05 -7.81
C LEU A 36 13.25 -3.55 -7.78
N ARG A 37 12.47 -4.25 -6.96
CA ARG A 37 12.43 -5.71 -6.98
C ARG A 37 11.87 -6.22 -8.32
N PRO A 38 12.19 -7.46 -8.73
CA PRO A 38 11.63 -8.06 -9.94
C PRO A 38 10.09 -7.96 -9.99
N LYS A 39 9.54 -7.72 -11.18
CA LYS A 39 8.08 -7.56 -11.41
C LYS A 39 7.25 -8.67 -10.75
N LEU A 40 7.68 -9.92 -10.91
CA LEU A 40 7.00 -11.09 -10.34
C LEU A 40 7.05 -11.10 -8.81
N GLU A 41 8.16 -10.66 -8.21
CA GLU A 41 8.32 -10.58 -6.77
C GLU A 41 7.32 -9.58 -6.16
N ILE A 42 7.21 -8.39 -6.77
CA ILE A 42 6.24 -7.36 -6.39
C ILE A 42 4.80 -7.88 -6.55
N ALA A 43 4.52 -8.57 -7.67
CA ALA A 43 3.21 -9.18 -7.90
C ALA A 43 2.86 -10.22 -6.82
N LYS A 44 3.75 -11.18 -6.55
CA LYS A 44 3.49 -12.23 -5.56
C LYS A 44 3.31 -11.64 -4.16
N ARG A 45 4.10 -10.64 -3.77
CA ARG A 45 3.91 -9.95 -2.48
C ARG A 45 2.55 -9.24 -2.39
N LEU A 46 2.12 -8.56 -3.44
CA LEU A 46 0.79 -7.92 -3.48
C LEU A 46 -0.34 -8.93 -3.29
N HIS A 47 -0.24 -10.08 -3.96
CA HIS A 47 -1.26 -11.14 -3.88
C HIS A 47 -1.21 -11.94 -2.58
N ALA A 48 -0.04 -12.06 -1.95
CA ALA A 48 0.08 -12.59 -0.60
C ALA A 48 -0.72 -11.73 0.39
N ILE A 49 -0.54 -10.40 0.35
CA ILE A 49 -1.34 -9.47 1.17
C ILE A 49 -2.83 -9.61 0.86
N LYS A 50 -3.22 -9.66 -0.42
CA LYS A 50 -4.61 -9.90 -0.83
C LYS A 50 -5.19 -11.16 -0.21
N ALA A 51 -4.46 -12.29 -0.23
CA ALA A 51 -4.93 -13.55 0.33
C ALA A 51 -5.19 -13.44 1.84
N LEU A 52 -4.29 -12.79 2.58
CA LEU A 52 -4.45 -12.54 4.02
C LEU A 52 -5.66 -11.64 4.30
N VAL A 53 -5.84 -10.58 3.52
CA VAL A 53 -6.99 -9.67 3.69
C VAL A 53 -8.31 -10.40 3.41
N LEU A 54 -8.38 -11.20 2.34
CA LEU A 54 -9.56 -11.98 2.03
C LEU A 54 -9.87 -13.03 3.11
N TRP A 55 -8.83 -13.67 3.65
CA TRP A 55 -8.98 -14.63 4.76
C TRP A 55 -9.65 -13.98 5.96
N VAL A 56 -9.16 -12.82 6.39
CA VAL A 56 -9.62 -12.16 7.61
C VAL A 56 -10.99 -11.49 7.42
N LEU A 57 -11.24 -10.84 6.28
CA LEU A 57 -12.39 -9.94 6.11
C LEU A 57 -13.62 -10.58 5.45
N ILE A 58 -13.45 -11.66 4.69
CA ILE A 58 -14.58 -12.30 3.99
C ILE A 58 -15.07 -13.48 4.82
N ASN A 59 -16.39 -13.70 4.86
CA ASN A 59 -16.94 -14.86 5.57
C ASN A 59 -16.66 -16.16 4.80
N PRO A 60 -16.49 -17.30 5.49
CA PRO A 60 -16.31 -18.60 4.85
C PRO A 60 -17.46 -19.01 3.93
N GLU A 61 -18.68 -18.53 4.20
CA GLU A 61 -19.86 -18.79 3.36
C GLU A 61 -19.77 -18.11 1.98
N ASP A 62 -19.16 -16.92 1.92
CA ASP A 62 -19.02 -16.14 0.68
C ASP A 62 -17.76 -16.53 -0.10
N LEU A 63 -16.69 -16.92 0.60
CA LEU A 63 -15.44 -17.36 0.00
C LEU A 63 -14.86 -18.50 0.84
N PRO A 64 -14.95 -19.77 0.38
CA PRO A 64 -14.47 -20.92 1.13
C PRO A 64 -12.96 -20.89 1.37
N ASP A 65 -12.50 -21.36 2.54
CA ASP A 65 -11.09 -21.43 2.93
C ASP A 65 -10.22 -22.08 1.85
N LYS A 66 -10.71 -23.20 1.30
CA LYS A 66 -10.02 -23.96 0.25
C LYS A 66 -9.66 -23.08 -0.96
N LYS A 67 -10.52 -22.14 -1.36
CA LYS A 67 -10.20 -21.25 -2.50
C LYS A 67 -9.01 -20.35 -2.22
N ILE A 68 -8.91 -19.82 -1.00
CA ILE A 68 -7.81 -18.93 -0.61
C ILE A 68 -6.51 -19.73 -0.49
N LEU A 69 -6.57 -20.90 0.14
CA LEU A 69 -5.41 -21.78 0.30
C LEU A 69 -4.92 -22.33 -1.05
N ASP A 70 -5.84 -22.79 -1.92
CA ASP A 70 -5.49 -23.20 -3.28
C ASP A 70 -4.86 -22.03 -4.06
N PHE A 71 -5.35 -20.79 -3.90
CA PHE A 71 -4.75 -19.62 -4.55
C PHE A 71 -3.32 -19.34 -4.07
N ILE A 72 -3.07 -19.47 -2.76
CA ILE A 72 -1.73 -19.35 -2.16
C ILE A 72 -0.80 -20.42 -2.74
N ASP A 73 -1.24 -21.67 -2.74
CA ASP A 73 -0.41 -22.81 -3.16
C ASP A 73 -0.14 -22.79 -4.66
N ASN A 74 -1.17 -22.56 -5.49
CA ASN A 74 -1.05 -22.57 -6.96
C ASN A 74 -0.16 -21.45 -7.51
N ASN A 75 0.04 -20.38 -6.73
CA ASN A 75 0.86 -19.23 -7.12
C ASN A 75 2.16 -19.13 -6.31
N ASP A 76 2.50 -20.15 -5.50
CA ASP A 76 3.68 -20.19 -4.62
C ASP A 76 3.81 -18.96 -3.71
N LEU A 77 2.71 -18.54 -3.06
CA LEU A 77 2.70 -17.32 -2.24
C LEU A 77 3.27 -17.51 -0.84
N ASN A 78 3.50 -18.75 -0.39
CA ASN A 78 4.03 -19.04 0.96
C ASN A 78 5.36 -18.33 1.22
N ASP A 79 6.26 -18.25 0.22
CA ASP A 79 7.56 -17.57 0.34
C ASP A 79 7.44 -16.04 0.42
N PHE A 80 6.25 -15.51 0.16
CA PHE A 80 5.93 -14.07 0.15
C PHE A 80 5.07 -13.64 1.34
N ILE A 81 4.76 -14.58 2.24
CA ILE A 81 4.07 -14.35 3.51
C ILE A 81 5.10 -14.49 4.63
N THR A 82 5.25 -13.46 5.45
CA THR A 82 6.18 -13.52 6.59
C THR A 82 5.66 -14.46 7.68
N GLU A 83 6.55 -14.93 8.56
CA GLU A 83 6.16 -15.79 9.70
C GLU A 83 5.06 -15.17 10.58
N ASP A 84 5.14 -13.85 10.83
CA ASP A 84 4.13 -13.11 11.57
C ASP A 84 2.80 -13.05 10.81
N GLU A 85 2.83 -12.94 9.49
CA GLU A 85 1.62 -12.90 8.66
C GLU A 85 0.94 -14.26 8.52
N MET A 86 1.71 -15.36 8.56
CA MET A 86 1.16 -16.71 8.56
C MET A 86 0.23 -16.96 9.77
N GLN A 87 0.38 -16.19 10.85
CA GLN A 87 -0.51 -16.26 12.01
C GLN A 87 -1.96 -15.90 11.65
N TYR A 88 -2.19 -15.03 10.65
CA TYR A 88 -3.54 -14.72 10.19
C TYR A 88 -4.26 -15.95 9.64
N LEU A 89 -3.56 -16.77 8.84
CA LEU A 89 -4.10 -18.01 8.27
C LEU A 89 -4.36 -19.09 9.33
N SER A 90 -3.71 -18.97 10.49
CA SER A 90 -3.92 -19.85 11.65
C SER A 90 -5.04 -19.37 12.58
N THR A 91 -5.55 -18.15 12.37
CA THR A 91 -6.60 -17.55 13.18
C THR A 91 -7.98 -17.89 12.59
N ALA A 92 -8.97 -18.09 13.46
CA ALA A 92 -10.36 -18.27 13.02
C ALA A 92 -10.84 -17.06 12.21
N ARG A 93 -11.46 -17.31 11.07
CA ARG A 93 -12.04 -16.25 10.24
C ARG A 93 -13.16 -15.54 11.00
N GLY A 94 -13.19 -14.21 10.91
CA GLY A 94 -14.07 -13.38 11.72
C GLY A 94 -13.52 -13.02 13.12
N ASP A 95 -12.28 -13.39 13.45
CA ASP A 95 -11.65 -12.93 14.69
C ASP A 95 -11.50 -11.39 14.72
N GLN A 96 -12.02 -10.77 15.77
CA GLN A 96 -12.08 -9.32 15.86
C GLN A 96 -10.70 -8.67 15.99
N ASN A 97 -9.72 -9.34 16.61
CA ASN A 97 -8.36 -8.80 16.73
C ASN A 97 -7.64 -8.86 15.38
N ALA A 98 -7.84 -9.94 14.62
CA ALA A 98 -7.36 -10.05 13.25
C ALA A 98 -7.98 -8.97 12.36
N ILE A 99 -9.30 -8.77 12.43
CA ILE A 99 -10.00 -7.70 11.68
C ILE A 99 -9.45 -6.31 12.04
N ASN A 100 -9.23 -6.04 13.32
CA ASN A 100 -8.72 -4.74 13.80
C ASN A 100 -7.26 -4.48 13.38
N SER A 101 -6.49 -5.52 13.06
CA SER A 101 -5.07 -5.41 12.71
C SER A 101 -4.78 -5.53 11.21
N ILE A 102 -5.63 -6.23 10.45
CA ILE A 102 -5.38 -6.49 9.02
C ILE A 102 -5.45 -5.21 8.16
N GLY A 103 -6.17 -4.18 8.62
CA GLY A 103 -6.23 -2.88 7.94
C GLY A 103 -4.85 -2.26 7.71
N TRP A 104 -3.91 -2.45 8.64
CA TRP A 104 -2.53 -1.97 8.50
C TRP A 104 -1.75 -2.74 7.43
N LYS A 105 -1.99 -4.06 7.30
CA LYS A 105 -1.36 -4.87 6.25
C LYS A 105 -1.87 -4.49 4.86
N PHE A 106 -3.13 -4.10 4.78
CA PHE A 106 -3.69 -3.58 3.53
C PHE A 106 -2.98 -2.29 3.06
N GLU A 107 -2.53 -1.42 3.96
CA GLU A 107 -1.75 -0.23 3.58
C GLU A 107 -0.43 -0.60 2.86
N ASN A 108 0.17 -1.75 3.18
CA ASN A 108 1.37 -2.24 2.49
C ASN A 108 1.09 -2.71 1.05
N ALA A 109 -0.17 -3.01 0.70
CA ALA A 109 -0.54 -3.36 -0.67
C ALA A 109 -0.50 -2.15 -1.60
N LEU A 110 -0.66 -0.94 -1.07
CA LEU A 110 -0.79 0.27 -1.87
C LEU A 110 0.41 0.56 -2.76
N PRO A 111 1.63 0.66 -2.20
CA PRO A 111 2.73 1.06 -3.03
C PRO A 111 3.14 -0.08 -4.00
N LEU A 112 2.78 -1.34 -3.70
CA LEU A 112 2.90 -2.46 -4.64
C LEU A 112 1.88 -2.34 -5.79
N ALA A 113 0.66 -1.92 -5.49
CA ALA A 113 -0.37 -1.67 -6.51
C ALA A 113 -0.02 -0.44 -7.37
N TRP A 114 0.62 0.59 -6.81
CA TRP A 114 1.11 1.74 -7.58
C TRP A 114 2.06 1.32 -8.70
N PHE A 115 2.91 0.33 -8.45
CA PHE A 115 3.78 -0.24 -9.46
C PHE A 115 3.00 -0.79 -10.67
N PHE A 116 1.81 -1.35 -10.47
CA PHE A 116 0.93 -1.85 -11.52
C PHE A 116 -0.08 -0.82 -12.05
N GLY A 117 0.11 0.47 -11.73
CA GLY A 117 -0.70 1.54 -12.28
C GLY A 117 -1.81 2.04 -11.36
N PHE A 118 -1.97 1.52 -10.14
CA PHE A 118 -2.92 2.09 -9.19
C PHE A 118 -2.54 3.56 -8.93
N SER A 119 -3.51 4.46 -9.03
CA SER A 119 -3.27 5.90 -8.91
C SER A 119 -4.25 6.58 -7.97
N GLU A 120 -5.15 5.84 -7.32
CA GLU A 120 -6.01 6.45 -6.32
C GLU A 120 -5.19 6.76 -5.06
N LEU A 121 -5.29 8.03 -4.68
CA LEU A 121 -4.80 8.72 -3.49
C LEU A 121 -3.34 9.20 -3.54
N LEU A 122 -3.19 10.50 -3.85
CA LEU A 122 -3.12 11.60 -2.86
C LEU A 122 -3.09 12.97 -3.59
N PRO A 123 -3.44 14.10 -2.92
CA PRO A 123 -3.21 14.37 -1.50
C PRO A 123 -4.45 14.74 -0.68
N SER A 124 -5.29 13.76 -0.32
CA SER A 124 -6.31 13.96 0.72
C SER A 124 -5.75 13.84 2.15
N GLY A 125 -4.68 13.07 2.36
CA GLY A 125 -4.14 12.73 3.69
C GLY A 125 -5.01 11.75 4.48
N GLU A 126 -6.13 11.29 3.90
CA GLU A 126 -7.14 10.48 4.55
C GLU A 126 -6.77 8.99 4.62
N MET A 127 -7.29 8.30 5.64
CA MET A 127 -7.28 6.84 5.72
C MET A 127 -7.95 6.23 4.50
N MET A 128 -7.36 5.14 4.00
CA MET A 128 -8.01 4.36 2.96
C MET A 128 -9.25 3.68 3.51
N ASN A 129 -10.39 3.86 2.85
CA ASN A 129 -11.64 3.22 3.24
C ASN A 129 -11.79 1.84 2.54
N GLY A 130 -12.77 1.06 2.98
CA GLY A 130 -13.02 -0.28 2.43
C GLY A 130 -13.45 -0.30 0.95
N GLU A 131 -13.87 0.82 0.37
CA GLU A 131 -14.20 0.93 -1.06
C GLU A 131 -12.93 0.94 -1.91
N THR A 132 -11.95 1.77 -1.54
CA THR A 132 -10.65 1.78 -2.21
C THR A 132 -9.94 0.43 -2.10
N ALA A 133 -10.08 -0.26 -0.97
CA ALA A 133 -9.56 -1.62 -0.81
C ALA A 133 -10.18 -2.64 -1.77
N ARG A 134 -11.49 -2.55 -1.98
CA ARG A 134 -12.17 -3.38 -2.98
C ARG A 134 -11.67 -3.05 -4.39
N ASN A 135 -11.61 -1.76 -4.75
CA ASN A 135 -11.16 -1.32 -6.07
C ASN A 135 -9.73 -1.78 -6.37
N LEU A 136 -8.82 -1.65 -5.40
CA LEU A 136 -7.43 -2.11 -5.52
C LEU A 136 -7.39 -3.61 -5.87
N PHE A 137 -8.07 -4.47 -5.11
CA PHE A 137 -8.01 -5.91 -5.33
C PHE A 137 -8.84 -6.42 -6.51
N SER A 138 -9.86 -5.68 -6.95
CA SER A 138 -10.66 -6.04 -8.12
C SER A 138 -10.00 -5.64 -9.44
N GLU A 139 -9.31 -4.50 -9.48
CA GLU A 139 -8.74 -3.95 -10.71
C GLU A 139 -7.23 -4.23 -10.85
N PHE A 140 -6.50 -4.27 -9.73
CA PHE A 140 -5.03 -4.34 -9.70
C PHE A 140 -4.49 -5.65 -9.10
N CYS A 141 -5.31 -6.71 -9.06
CA CYS A 141 -4.88 -8.06 -8.71
C CYS A 141 -5.58 -9.12 -9.58
N ALA A 142 -4.94 -10.27 -9.76
CA ALA A 142 -5.50 -11.49 -10.34
C ALA A 142 -6.72 -11.95 -9.55
N LYS A 143 -7.68 -12.63 -10.21
CA LYS A 143 -8.80 -13.25 -9.49
C LYS A 143 -8.30 -14.44 -8.69
N ILE A 144 -9.11 -14.89 -7.71
CA ILE A 144 -8.74 -15.97 -6.79
C ILE A 144 -8.52 -17.32 -7.49
N ASP A 145 -9.04 -17.50 -8.70
CA ASP A 145 -8.91 -18.73 -9.48
C ASP A 145 -7.89 -18.58 -10.65
N ASP A 146 -7.23 -17.42 -10.79
CA ASP A 146 -6.33 -17.10 -11.90
C ASP A 146 -4.84 -17.22 -11.50
N SER A 147 -3.95 -17.35 -12.49
CA SER A 147 -2.48 -17.26 -12.31
C SER A 147 -2.02 -15.80 -12.23
N ILE A 148 -1.12 -15.51 -11.29
CA ILE A 148 -0.48 -14.20 -11.16
C ILE A 148 0.43 -13.90 -12.35
N GLU A 149 1.18 -14.90 -12.83
CA GLU A 149 2.06 -14.76 -13.97
C GLU A 149 1.28 -14.41 -15.24
N GLU A 150 0.14 -15.06 -15.46
CA GLU A 150 -0.76 -14.75 -16.57
C GLU A 150 -1.36 -13.35 -16.42
N TRP A 151 -1.88 -13.01 -15.23
CA TRP A 151 -2.39 -11.67 -14.93
C TRP A 151 -1.34 -10.59 -15.13
N MET A 152 -0.07 -10.87 -14.83
CA MET A 152 1.03 -9.91 -14.94
C MET A 152 1.48 -9.69 -16.39
N SER A 153 1.21 -10.63 -17.30
CA SER A 153 1.76 -10.66 -18.65
C SER A 153 1.38 -9.43 -19.50
N ASP A 154 0.18 -8.87 -19.27
CA ASP A 154 -0.36 -7.71 -20.00
C ASP A 154 -0.27 -6.38 -19.22
N LYS A 155 0.19 -6.42 -17.96
CA LYS A 155 0.24 -5.23 -17.09
C LYS A 155 1.40 -4.34 -17.42
N GLN A 156 1.08 -3.07 -17.70
CA GLN A 156 2.07 -1.99 -17.70
C GLN A 156 2.50 -1.69 -16.26
N THR A 157 3.75 -1.29 -16.11
CA THR A 157 4.35 -0.94 -14.82
C THR A 157 4.84 0.48 -14.84
N LYS A 158 4.75 1.17 -13.70
CA LYS A 158 5.33 2.49 -13.53
C LYS A 158 6.86 2.42 -13.49
N SER A 159 7.50 3.51 -13.88
CA SER A 159 8.95 3.67 -13.79
C SER A 159 9.40 3.85 -12.33
N GLU A 160 10.67 3.56 -12.06
CA GLU A 160 11.31 3.82 -10.75
C GLU A 160 11.08 5.26 -10.29
N LYS A 161 11.21 6.21 -11.23
CA LYS A 161 11.02 7.63 -10.97
C LYS A 161 9.61 7.94 -10.45
N GLU A 162 8.59 7.40 -11.09
CA GLU A 162 7.20 7.60 -10.67
C GLU A 162 6.94 6.97 -9.30
N ILE A 163 7.50 5.80 -9.02
CA ILE A 163 7.36 5.14 -7.72
C ILE A 163 8.05 5.93 -6.61
N ILE A 164 9.28 6.40 -6.84
CA ILE A 164 10.00 7.28 -5.90
C ILE A 164 9.16 8.52 -5.60
N PHE A 165 8.64 9.17 -6.64
CA PHE A 165 7.84 10.38 -6.48
C PHE A 165 6.58 10.12 -5.64
N GLN A 166 5.85 9.05 -5.92
CA GLN A 166 4.64 8.71 -5.18
C GLN A 166 4.93 8.33 -3.73
N GLU A 167 5.94 7.50 -3.47
CA GLU A 167 6.35 7.16 -2.10
C GLU A 167 6.80 8.39 -1.30
N ASP A 168 7.60 9.26 -1.90
CA ASP A 168 8.15 10.43 -1.22
C ASP A 168 7.07 11.49 -0.96
N LEU A 169 6.15 11.68 -1.91
CA LEU A 169 4.95 12.49 -1.70
C LEU A 169 4.13 11.92 -0.54
N PHE A 170 3.81 10.62 -0.60
CA PHE A 170 3.08 9.92 0.47
C PHE A 170 3.73 10.14 1.84
N TYR A 171 5.04 9.91 1.94
CA TYR A 171 5.80 10.05 3.18
C TYR A 171 5.77 11.48 3.73
N CYS A 172 5.85 12.50 2.87
CA CYS A 172 5.70 13.90 3.26
C CYS A 172 4.34 14.19 3.87
N MET A 173 3.25 13.80 3.22
CA MET A 173 1.91 14.05 3.77
C MET A 173 1.69 13.27 5.05
N HIS A 174 2.15 12.02 5.11
CA HIS A 174 2.08 11.22 6.31
C HIS A 174 2.80 11.92 7.48
N ASN A 175 4.00 12.46 7.24
CA ASN A 175 4.71 13.26 8.25
C ASN A 175 3.91 14.49 8.70
N ALA A 176 3.29 15.22 7.76
CA ALA A 176 2.47 16.39 8.05
C ALA A 176 1.24 16.02 8.91
N VAL A 177 0.56 14.92 8.59
CA VAL A 177 -0.57 14.38 9.36
C VAL A 177 -0.11 13.95 10.76
N ARG A 178 0.99 13.21 10.88
CA ARG A 178 1.55 12.81 12.18
C ARG A 178 1.92 14.00 13.05
N SER A 179 2.53 15.01 12.45
CA SER A 179 2.85 16.25 13.16
C SER A 179 1.58 16.95 13.67
N ALA A 180 0.48 16.92 12.91
CA ALA A 180 -0.80 17.48 13.33
C ALA A 180 -1.47 16.67 14.45
N GLN A 181 -1.36 15.34 14.41
CA GLN A 181 -1.79 14.47 15.52
C GLN A 181 -1.06 14.79 16.84
N LEU A 182 0.15 15.33 16.77
CA LEU A 182 0.94 15.78 17.93
C LEU A 182 0.66 17.24 18.32
N GLY A 183 -0.30 17.91 17.67
CA GLY A 183 -0.75 19.27 18.01
C GLY A 183 -0.13 20.39 17.16
N ASN A 184 0.62 20.08 16.10
CA ASN A 184 1.16 21.10 15.19
C ASN A 184 0.13 21.51 14.12
N LYS A 185 0.29 22.71 13.56
CA LYS A 185 -0.55 23.21 12.46
C LYS A 185 0.07 22.88 11.11
N THR A 186 0.01 21.60 10.72
CA THR A 186 0.71 21.05 9.55
C THR A 186 -0.22 20.46 8.49
N VAL A 187 -1.54 20.59 8.65
CA VAL A 187 -2.57 20.11 7.73
C VAL A 187 -3.60 21.23 7.47
N PRO A 188 -4.46 21.12 6.44
CA PRO A 188 -5.53 22.08 6.19
C PRO A 188 -6.47 22.26 7.40
N GLU A 189 -7.05 23.45 7.55
CA GLU A 189 -7.95 23.76 8.70
C GLU A 189 -9.18 22.85 8.78
N ASN A 190 -9.63 22.31 7.65
CA ASN A 190 -10.77 21.40 7.54
C ASN A 190 -10.39 19.91 7.59
N PHE A 191 -9.10 19.59 7.78
CA PHE A 191 -8.64 18.20 7.89
C PHE A 191 -8.65 17.76 9.36
N ASP A 192 -9.31 16.64 9.66
CA ASP A 192 -9.29 16.03 11.00
C ASP A 192 -8.09 15.07 11.14
N PRO A 193 -7.02 15.42 11.88
CA PRO A 193 -5.85 14.56 12.00
C PRO A 193 -6.12 13.23 12.73
N ILE A 194 -7.15 13.17 13.56
CA ILE A 194 -7.49 11.99 14.37
C ILE A 194 -8.52 11.14 13.64
N GLY A 195 -9.56 11.75 13.07
CA GLY A 195 -10.60 11.07 12.32
C GLY A 195 -10.18 10.63 10.92
N ASN A 196 -9.28 11.39 10.27
CA ASN A 196 -8.84 11.13 8.90
C ASN A 196 -7.39 10.63 8.82
N GLY A 197 -6.58 10.77 9.87
CA GLY A 197 -5.14 10.48 9.81
C GLY A 197 -4.79 9.00 9.96
N GLY A 198 -4.54 8.32 8.84
CA GLY A 198 -4.03 6.95 8.78
C GLY A 198 -2.52 6.87 8.90
N VAL A 199 -2.03 5.89 9.66
CA VAL A 199 -0.61 5.68 9.92
C VAL A 199 -0.05 4.55 9.08
N ILE A 200 0.59 4.86 7.94
CA ILE A 200 1.42 3.85 7.27
C ILE A 200 2.71 3.65 8.08
N HIS A 201 2.93 2.41 8.53
CA HIS A 201 4.21 1.97 9.07
C HIS A 201 5.16 1.56 7.92
N GLU A 202 6.44 1.83 8.09
CA GLU A 202 7.50 1.65 7.10
C GLU A 202 7.59 0.25 6.43
N LYS A 203 7.67 0.30 5.08
CA LYS A 203 8.55 -0.45 4.13
C LYS A 203 8.31 -1.95 3.88
N ASP A 204 7.71 -2.25 2.72
CA ASP A 204 7.78 -3.57 2.05
C ASP A 204 8.29 -3.52 0.59
N ILE A 205 8.64 -2.34 0.03
CA ILE A 205 9.13 -2.22 -1.37
C ILE A 205 10.65 -2.26 -1.51
N ARG A 206 11.37 -2.23 -0.39
CA ARG A 206 12.84 -2.26 -0.38
C ARG A 206 13.34 -3.67 -0.24
#